data_AF-A0A969Z6R9-F1
#
_entry.id   AF-A0A969Z6R9-F1
#
_cell.length_a   1.000
_cell.length_b   1.000
_cell.length_c   1.000
_cell.angle_alpha   90.00
_cell.angle_beta   90.00
_cell.angle_gamma   90.00
#
_symmetry.space_group_name_H-M   'P 1'
#
loop_
_entity.id
_entity.type
_entity.pdbx_description
1 polymer ?
#
loop_
_entity_poly.entity_id
_entity_poly.type
_entity_poly.pdbx_seq_one_letter_code
_entity_poly.pdbx_strand_id
1 'polypeptide(L)'
;MKMNKRGFTLIELLAVIVILAIIALIATPLILNVIDEARLGAAKNSAYGYASAVENYLAFEQLNPESTVDLDGSFTETNVAIKGTRPTDVSLTLSKGAIVGGYMIIDKYYIEFDNDGKVSTATKTDVTAIE
;
A
#
# COMPACT_ATOMS: atom_id res chain seq x y z
N MET A 1 -62.31 -14.02 4.07
CA MET A 1 -61.27 -13.00 3.77
C MET A 1 -60.57 -13.37 2.47
N LYS A 2 -60.69 -12.56 1.41
CA LYS A 2 -60.10 -12.85 0.09
C LYS A 2 -58.71 -12.20 0.06
N MET A 3 -57.65 -13.02 0.16
CA MET A 3 -56.27 -12.54 0.05
C MET A 3 -55.97 -12.17 -1.40
N ASN A 4 -55.96 -10.87 -1.72
CA ASN A 4 -55.51 -10.36 -3.00
C ASN A 4 -53.98 -10.55 -3.11
N LYS A 5 -53.54 -11.65 -3.73
CA LYS A 5 -52.13 -11.81 -4.10
C LYS A 5 -51.86 -10.98 -5.36
N ARG A 6 -51.35 -9.76 -5.19
CA ARG A 6 -50.76 -8.97 -6.27
C ARG A 6 -49.36 -9.53 -6.54
N GLY A 7 -49.18 -10.16 -7.69
CA GLY A 7 -47.86 -10.58 -8.19
C GLY A 7 -47.16 -9.43 -8.91
N PHE A 8 -45.83 -9.40 -8.87
CA PHE A 8 -45.02 -8.52 -9.71
C PHE A 8 -45.19 -8.89 -11.18
N THR A 9 -45.23 -7.88 -12.05
CA THR A 9 -45.22 -8.09 -13.49
C THR A 9 -43.78 -8.26 -14.00
N LEU A 10 -43.60 -9.04 -15.07
CA LEU A 10 -42.27 -9.23 -15.66
C LEU A 10 -41.67 -7.91 -16.17
N ILE A 11 -42.51 -6.97 -16.63
CA ILE A 11 -42.05 -5.67 -17.13
C ILE A 11 -41.51 -4.77 -16.02
N GLU A 12 -42.11 -4.82 -14.82
CA GLU A 12 -41.58 -4.12 -13.65
C GLU A 12 -40.22 -4.68 -13.24
N LEU A 13 -40.08 -6.01 -13.24
CA LEU A 13 -38.82 -6.65 -12.91
C LEU A 13 -37.74 -6.39 -13.97
N LEU A 14 -38.12 -6.36 -15.26
CA LEU A 14 -37.23 -6.04 -16.36
C LEU A 14 -36.73 -4.58 -16.28
N ALA A 15 -37.61 -3.63 -15.99
CA ALA A 15 -37.22 -2.22 -15.87
C ALA A 15 -36.17 -2.01 -14.76
N VAL A 16 -36.32 -2.71 -13.62
CA VAL A 16 -35.38 -2.61 -12.49
C VAL A 16 -34.01 -3.14 -12.86
N ILE A 17 -33.91 -4.33 -13.47
CA ILE A 17 -32.60 -4.90 -13.83
C ILE A 17 -31.88 -4.07 -14.89
N VAL A 18 -32.60 -3.43 -15.82
CA VAL A 18 -32.03 -2.52 -16.83
C VAL A 18 -31.40 -1.31 -16.16
N ILE A 19 -32.10 -0.68 -15.21
CA ILE A 19 -31.57 0.48 -14.48
C ILE A 19 -30.35 0.07 -13.64
N LEU A 20 -30.41 -1.07 -12.93
CA LEU A 20 -29.28 -1.58 -12.14
C LEU A 20 -28.06 -1.90 -13.02
N ALA A 21 -28.26 -2.45 -14.20
CA ALA A 21 -27.18 -2.75 -15.14
C ALA A 21 -26.46 -1.47 -15.61
N ILE A 22 -27.21 -0.41 -15.93
CA ILE A 22 -26.64 0.88 -16.35
C ILE A 22 -25.83 1.50 -15.20
N ILE A 23 -26.36 1.49 -13.97
CA ILE A 23 -25.65 1.99 -12.79
C ILE A 23 -24.37 1.19 -12.55
N ALA A 24 -24.44 -0.14 -12.59
CA ALA A 24 -23.29 -1.02 -12.39
C ALA A 24 -22.19 -0.78 -13.43
N LEU A 25 -22.57 -0.56 -14.70
CA LEU A 25 -21.63 -0.29 -15.79
C LEU A 25 -20.80 0.98 -15.53
N ILE A 26 -21.41 2.06 -15.04
CA ILE A 26 -20.70 3.31 -14.71
C ILE A 26 -19.94 3.18 -13.38
N ALA A 27 -20.49 2.47 -12.40
CA ALA A 27 -19.90 2.33 -11.08
C ALA A 27 -18.64 1.47 -11.07
N THR A 28 -18.55 0.45 -11.93
CA THR A 28 -17.42 -0.50 -11.96
C THR A 28 -16.05 0.17 -12.10
N PRO A 29 -15.77 1.01 -13.14
CA PRO A 29 -14.47 1.66 -13.27
C PRO A 29 -14.16 2.61 -12.10
N LEU A 30 -15.17 3.29 -11.55
CA LEU A 30 -15.00 4.19 -10.39
C LEU A 30 -14.58 3.41 -9.14
N ILE A 31 -15.24 2.29 -8.87
CA ILE A 31 -14.93 1.43 -7.73
C ILE A 31 -13.53 0.84 -7.85
N LEU A 32 -13.10 0.44 -9.05
CA LEU A 32 -11.74 -0.07 -9.28
C LEU A 32 -10.67 0.99 -8.95
N ASN A 33 -10.89 2.24 -9.34
CA ASN A 33 -9.99 3.34 -8.99
C ASN A 33 -9.92 3.57 -7.48
N VAL A 34 -11.07 3.59 -6.79
CA VAL A 34 -11.13 3.75 -5.32
C VAL A 34 -10.40 2.61 -4.61
N ILE A 35 -10.54 1.37 -5.09
CA ILE A 35 -9.82 0.22 -4.54
C ILE A 35 -8.31 0.38 -4.75
N ASP A 36 -7.86 0.80 -5.92
CA ASP A 36 -6.44 0.98 -6.22
C ASP A 36 -5.83 2.13 -5.39
N GLU A 37 -6.56 3.22 -5.16
CA GLU A 37 -6.15 4.29 -4.23
C GLU A 37 -6.09 3.80 -2.77
N ALA A 38 -7.07 3.03 -2.32
CA ALA A 38 -7.08 2.46 -0.98
C ALA A 38 -5.90 1.50 -0.76
N ARG A 39 -5.58 0.67 -1.76
CA ARG A 39 -4.40 -0.22 -1.75
C ARG A 39 -3.09 0.56 -1.75
N LEU A 40 -2.99 1.62 -2.56
CA LEU A 40 -1.83 2.53 -2.54
C LEU A 40 -1.65 3.17 -1.17
N GLY A 41 -2.73 3.62 -0.54
CA GLY A 41 -2.71 4.16 0.82
C GLY A 41 -2.25 3.13 1.87
N ALA A 42 -2.73 1.89 1.78
CA ALA A 42 -2.30 0.80 2.66
C ALA A 42 -0.80 0.46 2.46
N ALA A 43 -0.31 0.48 1.22
CA ALA A 43 1.10 0.29 0.90
C ALA A 43 1.96 1.41 1.49
N LYS A 44 1.56 2.68 1.33
CA LYS A 44 2.23 3.83 1.97
C LYS A 44 2.30 3.68 3.50
N ASN A 45 1.20 3.28 4.13
CA ASN A 45 1.17 3.08 5.59
C ASN A 45 2.11 1.94 6.02
N SER A 46 2.16 0.86 5.25
CA SER A 46 3.09 -0.24 5.50
C SER A 46 4.55 0.21 5.32
N ALA A 47 4.82 1.06 4.34
CA ALA A 47 6.14 1.64 4.08
C ALA A 47 6.61 2.53 5.24
N TYR A 48 5.73 3.39 5.77
CA TYR A 48 6.04 4.16 6.97
C TYR A 48 6.25 3.27 8.20
N GLY A 49 5.44 2.22 8.35
CA GLY A 49 5.64 1.24 9.42
C GLY A 49 7.00 0.54 9.32
N TYR A 50 7.43 0.23 8.08
CA TYR A 50 8.74 -0.35 7.80
C TYR A 50 9.89 0.60 8.12
N ALA A 51 9.85 1.81 7.55
CA ALA A 51 10.83 2.85 7.78
C ALA A 51 11.01 3.12 9.29
N SER A 52 9.91 3.26 10.02
CA SER A 52 9.96 3.47 11.48
C SER A 52 10.55 2.27 12.23
N ALA A 53 10.28 1.04 11.81
CA ALA A 53 10.88 -0.14 12.44
C ALA A 53 12.40 -0.21 12.20
N VAL A 54 12.86 0.16 11.00
CA VAL A 54 14.29 0.27 10.67
C VAL A 54 14.95 1.35 11.52
N GLU A 55 14.39 2.56 11.58
CA GLU A 55 14.94 3.65 12.41
C GLU A 55 15.01 3.27 13.89
N ASN A 56 13.97 2.60 14.41
CA ASN A 56 13.99 2.12 15.79
C ASN A 56 15.10 1.08 16.01
N TYR A 57 15.27 0.13 15.08
CA TYR A 57 16.35 -0.86 15.15
C TYR A 57 17.73 -0.17 15.17
N LEU A 58 17.96 0.77 14.25
CA LEU A 58 19.22 1.52 14.18
C LEU A 58 19.45 2.36 15.44
N ALA A 59 18.41 2.98 16.00
CA ALA A 59 18.50 3.76 17.23
C ALA A 59 18.87 2.89 18.44
N PHE A 60 18.36 1.65 18.52
CA PHE A 60 18.79 0.71 19.56
C PHE A 60 20.26 0.29 19.39
N GLU A 61 20.68 0.04 18.15
CA GLU A 61 22.06 -0.34 17.83
C GLU A 61 23.05 0.80 18.13
N GLN A 62 22.66 2.07 17.92
CA GLN A 62 23.47 3.24 18.29
C GLN A 62 23.79 3.32 19.79
N LEU A 63 22.91 2.79 20.64
CA LEU A 63 23.11 2.79 22.09
C LEU A 63 23.98 1.63 22.57
N ASN A 64 24.25 0.65 21.69
CA ASN A 64 25.06 -0.51 22.01
C ASN A 64 26.54 -0.25 21.63
N PRO A 65 27.47 -0.15 22.60
CA PRO A 65 28.87 0.18 22.34
C PRO A 65 29.62 -0.88 21.52
N GLU A 66 29.09 -2.11 21.44
CA GLU A 66 29.65 -3.22 20.65
C GLU A 66 28.97 -3.35 19.26
N SER A 67 28.01 -2.50 18.93
CA SER A 67 27.33 -2.56 17.64
C SER A 67 28.27 -2.20 16.50
N THR A 68 28.21 -3.00 15.43
CA THR A 68 28.93 -2.76 14.17
C THR A 68 27.99 -2.37 13.05
N VAL A 69 26.74 -2.00 13.36
CA VAL A 69 25.75 -1.63 12.36
C VAL A 69 26.15 -0.30 11.72
N ASP A 70 26.18 -0.26 10.39
CA ASP A 70 26.45 0.96 9.66
C ASP A 70 25.23 1.89 9.73
N LEU A 71 25.49 3.12 10.13
CA LEU A 71 24.46 4.16 10.31
C LEU A 71 24.42 5.10 9.11
N ASP A 72 25.36 4.96 8.18
CA ASP A 72 25.45 5.71 6.94
C ASP A 72 25.47 4.71 5.76
N GLY A 73 24.82 5.04 4.64
CA GLY A 73 24.83 4.18 3.45
C GLY A 73 23.48 3.53 3.15
N SER A 74 23.46 2.29 2.66
CA SER A 74 22.24 1.64 2.15
C SER A 74 21.79 0.49 3.06
N PHE A 75 20.50 0.49 3.42
CA PHE A 75 19.82 -0.58 4.12
C PHE A 75 18.87 -1.32 3.18
N THR A 76 19.12 -2.60 2.96
CA THR A 76 18.40 -3.42 1.97
C THR A 76 17.74 -4.67 2.56
N GLU A 77 17.84 -4.88 3.87
CA GLU A 77 17.16 -5.99 4.53
C GLU A 77 15.65 -5.82 4.36
N THR A 78 14.96 -6.88 3.97
CA THR A 78 13.48 -6.96 3.95
C THR A 78 12.94 -7.65 5.20
N ASN A 79 13.83 -8.30 5.97
CA ASN A 79 13.42 -9.17 7.06
C ASN A 79 13.18 -8.45 8.41
N VAL A 80 12.74 -7.19 8.41
CA VAL A 80 12.39 -6.44 9.64
C VAL A 80 10.97 -6.76 10.14
N ALA A 81 10.82 -7.01 11.44
CA ALA A 81 9.53 -7.33 12.07
C ALA A 81 8.61 -6.10 12.09
N ILE A 82 7.53 -6.16 11.29
CA ILE A 82 6.56 -5.07 11.18
C ILE A 82 5.12 -5.59 11.26
N LYS A 83 4.20 -4.68 11.61
CA LYS A 83 2.78 -4.90 11.38
C LYS A 83 2.42 -4.38 9.99
N GLY A 84 1.84 -5.23 9.15
CA GLY A 84 1.46 -4.87 7.78
C GLY A 84 2.19 -5.72 6.74
N THR A 85 2.16 -5.24 5.49
CA THR A 85 2.81 -5.94 4.37
C THR A 85 4.30 -5.61 4.34
N ARG A 86 5.12 -6.64 4.22
CA ARG A 86 6.58 -6.52 4.14
C ARG A 86 6.98 -6.08 2.73
N PRO A 87 8.05 -5.28 2.59
CA PRO A 87 8.56 -4.96 1.27
C PRO A 87 9.09 -6.23 0.60
N THR A 88 8.79 -6.40 -0.68
CA THR A 88 9.40 -7.40 -1.55
C THR A 88 10.81 -7.00 -1.93
N ASP A 89 11.03 -5.69 -2.05
CA ASP A 89 12.33 -5.08 -2.34
C ASP A 89 12.44 -3.74 -1.59
N VAL A 90 13.65 -3.40 -1.16
CA VAL A 90 13.93 -2.19 -0.37
C VAL A 90 15.38 -1.78 -0.50
N SER A 91 15.61 -0.48 -0.63
CA SER A 91 16.91 0.15 -0.48
C SER A 91 16.69 1.52 0.12
N LEU A 92 16.89 1.63 1.44
CA LEU A 92 16.80 2.90 2.18
C LEU A 92 18.19 3.52 2.29
N THR A 93 18.29 4.81 2.03
CA THR A 93 19.53 5.57 2.25
C THR A 93 19.52 6.11 3.66
N LEU A 94 20.56 5.83 4.43
CA LEU A 94 20.73 6.22 5.81
C LEU A 94 21.77 7.34 5.93
N SER A 95 21.50 8.29 6.82
CA SER A 95 22.54 9.15 7.36
C SER A 95 22.39 9.28 8.87
N LYS A 96 23.45 8.92 9.61
CA LYS A 96 23.50 8.92 11.07
C LYS A 96 22.31 8.17 11.71
N GLY A 97 21.87 7.09 11.05
CA GLY A 97 20.75 6.24 11.46
C GLY A 97 19.36 6.78 11.17
N ALA A 98 19.23 7.96 10.55
CA ALA A 98 17.97 8.46 10.02
C ALA A 98 17.82 8.09 8.54
N ILE A 99 16.60 7.86 8.08
CA ILE A 99 16.33 7.63 6.65
C ILE A 99 16.34 8.97 5.92
N VAL A 100 17.21 9.09 4.92
CA VAL A 100 17.37 10.29 4.07
C VAL A 100 17.11 9.97 2.60
N GLY A 101 16.28 8.96 2.34
CA GLY A 101 15.76 8.65 1.01
C GLY A 101 15.79 7.16 0.69
N GLY A 102 15.67 6.86 -0.60
CA GLY A 102 15.65 5.49 -1.11
C GLY A 102 14.25 5.04 -1.53
N TYR A 103 14.06 3.74 -1.72
CA TYR A 103 12.81 3.19 -2.21
C TYR A 103 12.47 1.86 -1.56
N MET A 104 11.21 1.46 -1.74
CA MET A 104 10.75 0.10 -1.48
C MET A 104 9.57 -0.27 -2.36
N ILE A 105 9.37 -1.57 -2.52
CA ILE A 105 8.24 -2.15 -3.24
C ILE A 105 7.38 -2.92 -2.24
N ILE A 106 6.16 -2.45 -2.03
CA ILE A 106 5.15 -3.13 -1.22
C ILE A 106 4.01 -3.58 -2.13
N ASP A 107 3.78 -4.90 -2.18
CA ASP A 107 2.92 -5.54 -3.18
C ASP A 107 3.32 -5.16 -4.61
N LYS A 108 2.55 -4.27 -5.25
CA LYS A 108 2.74 -3.77 -6.62
C LYS A 108 2.97 -2.27 -6.66
N TYR A 109 3.38 -1.67 -5.55
CA TYR A 109 3.55 -0.24 -5.43
C TYR A 109 5.01 0.08 -5.13
N TYR A 110 5.61 0.85 -6.01
CA TYR A 110 6.91 1.46 -5.79
C TYR A 110 6.72 2.73 -4.96
N ILE A 111 7.46 2.85 -3.87
CA ILE A 111 7.38 3.94 -2.91
C ILE A 111 8.79 4.51 -2.76
N GLU A 112 8.92 5.80 -2.99
CA GLU A 112 10.19 6.53 -2.88
C GLU A 112 10.15 7.50 -1.70
N PHE A 113 11.24 7.57 -0.97
CA PHE A 113 11.45 8.48 0.14
C PHE A 113 12.31 9.66 -0.28
N ASP A 114 11.94 10.87 0.17
CA ASP A 114 12.76 12.06 0.04
C ASP A 114 13.89 12.12 1.09
N ASN A 115 14.69 13.19 1.02
CA ASN A 115 15.80 13.43 1.93
C ASN A 115 15.37 13.66 3.40
N ASP A 116 14.08 13.86 3.66
CA ASP A 116 13.51 14.00 5.00
C ASP A 116 12.88 12.67 5.50
N GLY A 117 13.07 11.57 4.77
CA GLY A 117 12.51 10.26 5.10
C GLY A 117 11.00 10.18 4.90
N LYS A 118 10.39 11.09 4.14
CA LYS A 118 8.95 11.09 3.83
C LYS A 118 8.69 10.50 2.46
N VAL A 119 7.51 9.91 2.27
CA VAL A 119 7.13 9.39 0.95
C VAL A 119 6.96 10.56 -0.03
N SER A 120 7.85 10.63 -1.02
CA SER A 120 7.86 11.62 -2.09
C SER A 120 6.99 11.17 -3.26
N THR A 121 7.18 9.91 -3.67
CA THR A 121 6.49 9.30 -4.80
C THR A 121 5.88 7.97 -4.39
N ALA A 122 4.69 7.66 -4.89
CA ALA A 122 4.17 6.30 -4.82
C ALA A 122 3.35 5.98 -6.07
N THR A 123 3.80 4.98 -6.81
CA THR A 123 3.23 4.61 -8.10
C THR A 123 3.04 3.11 -8.18
N LYS A 124 2.04 2.68 -8.95
CA LYS A 124 1.86 1.26 -9.27
C LYS A 124 2.99 0.84 -10.20
N THR A 125 3.68 -0.24 -9.86
CA THR A 125 4.76 -0.83 -10.67
C THR A 125 4.36 -2.24 -11.07
N ASP A 126 4.69 -2.60 -12.32
CA ASP A 126 4.66 -3.99 -12.73
C ASP A 126 5.94 -4.63 -12.18
N VAL A 127 5.79 -5.50 -11.17
CA VAL A 127 6.88 -6.20 -10.43
C VAL A 127 7.74 -7.11 -11.35
N THR A 128 7.62 -6.99 -12.67
CA THR A 128 8.29 -7.79 -13.70
C THR A 128 9.56 -7.15 -14.28
N ALA A 129 10.09 -6.07 -13.71
CA ALA A 129 11.31 -5.43 -14.20
C ALA A 129 12.35 -5.23 -13.09
N ILE A 130 12.76 -6.32 -12.46
CA ILE A 130 14.05 -6.40 -11.76
C ILE A 130 14.63 -7.78 -12.10
N GLU A 131 15.29 -7.86 -13.26
CA GLU A 131 16.29 -8.89 -13.58
C GLU A 131 17.69 -8.34 -13.31
#